data_AF-A0A2D7NLK6-F1
#
_entry.id   AF-A0A2D7NLK6-F1
#
_cell.length_a   1.000
_cell.length_b   1.000
_cell.length_c   1.000
_cell.angle_alpha   90.00
_cell.angle_beta   90.00
_cell.angle_gamma   90.00
#
_symmetry.space_group_name_H-M   'P 1'
#
loop_
_entity.id
_entity.type
_entity.pdbx_description
1 polymer ?
#
loop_
_entity_poly.entity_id
_entity_poly.type
_entity_poly.pdbx_seq_one_letter_code
_entity_poly.pdbx_strand_id
1 'polypeptide(L)'
;ELLMTEPERVQRLRDNVEAARAGIRDVGFEVLESPTAICPIIVHDTAKAIAMSQRLLELGAFVIGFGYPVVPEGEARLRVQISAAHEAEHLEALTSGLRQLKQEFG
;
A
#
# COMPACT_ATOMS: atom_id res chain seq x y z
N GLU A 1 -9.73 -2.32 -25.03
CA GLU A 1 -8.94 -1.71 -26.13
C GLU A 1 -7.55 -1.28 -25.66
N LEU A 2 -7.45 -0.36 -24.70
CA LEU A 2 -6.16 0.15 -24.17
C LEU A 2 -5.15 -0.94 -23.71
N LEU A 3 -5.62 -1.98 -23.02
CA LEU A 3 -4.76 -3.07 -22.55
C LEU A 3 -4.13 -3.90 -23.69
N MET A 4 -4.78 -3.95 -24.85
CA MET A 4 -4.28 -4.68 -26.02
C MET A 4 -3.34 -3.82 -26.86
N THR A 5 -3.48 -2.48 -26.77
CA THR A 5 -2.68 -1.52 -27.53
C THR A 5 -1.45 -1.03 -26.78
N GLU A 6 -1.42 -1.11 -25.44
CA GLU A 6 -0.34 -0.61 -24.58
C GLU A 6 0.07 -1.67 -23.52
N PRO A 7 0.57 -2.85 -23.93
CA PRO A 7 0.95 -3.93 -23.01
C PRO A 7 2.07 -3.55 -22.03
N GLU A 8 2.92 -2.59 -22.38
CA GLU A 8 3.98 -2.05 -21.53
C GLU A 8 3.44 -1.39 -20.25
N ARG A 9 2.21 -0.85 -20.27
CA ARG A 9 1.58 -0.32 -19.05
C ARG A 9 1.24 -1.42 -18.07
N VAL A 10 0.80 -2.57 -18.58
CA VAL A 10 0.49 -3.74 -17.75
C VAL A 10 1.77 -4.27 -17.12
N GLN A 11 2.86 -4.35 -17.91
CA GLN A 11 4.15 -4.77 -17.38
C GLN A 11 4.65 -3.79 -16.32
N ARG A 12 4.64 -2.48 -16.59
CA ARG A 12 5.06 -1.46 -15.62
C ARG A 12 4.22 -1.48 -14.34
N LEU A 13 2.91 -1.71 -14.44
CA LEU A 13 2.06 -1.91 -13.27
C LEU A 13 2.53 -3.11 -12.44
N ARG A 14 2.81 -4.26 -13.09
CA ARG A 14 3.28 -5.47 -12.41
C ARG A 14 4.63 -5.24 -11.73
N ASP A 15 5.56 -4.60 -12.42
CA ASP A 15 6.88 -4.27 -11.88
C ASP A 15 6.76 -3.35 -10.66
N ASN A 16 5.91 -2.32 -10.76
CA ASN A 16 5.63 -1.41 -9.65
C ASN A 16 4.97 -2.13 -8.45
N VAL A 17 4.06 -3.08 -8.71
CA VAL A 17 3.41 -3.88 -7.66
C VAL A 17 4.44 -4.75 -6.95
N GLU A 18 5.32 -5.41 -7.68
CA GLU A 18 6.36 -6.25 -7.08
C GLU A 18 7.33 -5.43 -6.24
N ALA A 19 7.80 -4.29 -6.78
CA ALA A 19 8.67 -3.37 -6.05
C ALA A 19 8.01 -2.82 -4.78
N ALA A 20 6.72 -2.43 -4.84
CA ALA A 20 5.97 -1.98 -3.67
C ALA A 20 5.84 -3.09 -2.62
N ARG A 21 5.50 -4.32 -3.03
CA ARG A 21 5.38 -5.46 -2.10
C ARG A 21 6.72 -5.78 -1.44
N ALA A 22 7.81 -5.78 -2.19
CA ALA A 22 9.16 -5.95 -1.66
C ALA A 22 9.48 -4.85 -0.63
N GLY A 23 9.29 -3.58 -0.96
CA GLY A 23 9.55 -2.47 -0.04
C GLY A 23 8.70 -2.52 1.24
N ILE A 24 7.41 -2.87 1.13
CA ILE A 24 6.52 -3.05 2.29
C ILE A 24 7.03 -4.19 3.20
N ARG A 25 7.43 -5.33 2.61
CA ARG A 25 8.00 -6.46 3.36
C ARG A 25 9.35 -6.12 4.00
N ASP A 26 10.19 -5.34 3.34
CA ASP A 26 11.50 -4.92 3.85
C ASP A 26 11.39 -3.94 5.03
N VAL A 27 10.34 -3.11 5.06
CA VAL A 27 9.98 -2.33 6.26
C VAL A 27 9.48 -3.25 7.39
N GLY A 28 9.01 -4.45 7.04
CA GLY A 28 8.52 -5.48 7.95
C GLY A 28 7.06 -5.31 8.32
N PHE A 29 6.24 -4.82 7.38
CA PHE A 29 4.79 -4.95 7.45
C PHE A 29 4.35 -6.26 6.80
N GLU A 30 3.27 -6.85 7.31
CA GLU A 30 2.62 -7.97 6.65
C GLU A 30 1.77 -7.45 5.48
N VAL A 31 2.15 -7.84 4.27
CA VAL A 31 1.39 -7.55 3.04
C VAL A 31 0.85 -8.85 2.44
N LEU A 32 -0.46 -8.93 2.23
CA LEU A 32 -1.08 -10.14 1.69
C LEU A 32 -0.72 -10.33 0.22
N GLU A 33 -0.26 -11.52 -0.15
CA GLU A 33 0.00 -11.86 -1.54
C GLU A 33 -1.28 -11.86 -2.37
N SER A 34 -1.23 -11.22 -3.54
CA SER A 34 -2.35 -11.14 -4.47
C SER A 34 -1.84 -10.79 -5.87
N PRO A 35 -2.43 -11.35 -6.94
CA PRO A 35 -2.08 -11.01 -8.32
C PRO A 35 -2.60 -9.63 -8.76
N THR A 36 -3.22 -8.87 -7.85
CA THR A 36 -3.85 -7.57 -8.15
C THR A 36 -2.94 -6.39 -7.87
N ALA A 37 -3.32 -5.21 -8.38
CA ALA A 37 -2.64 -3.93 -8.11
C ALA A 37 -2.83 -3.39 -6.68
N ILE A 38 -3.56 -4.12 -5.84
CA ILE A 38 -3.81 -3.77 -4.45
C ILE A 38 -2.82 -4.54 -3.58
N CYS A 39 -2.11 -3.83 -2.71
CA CYS A 39 -1.19 -4.39 -1.72
C CYS A 39 -1.76 -4.13 -0.32
N PRO A 40 -2.58 -5.04 0.24
CA PRO A 40 -3.20 -4.84 1.55
C PRO A 40 -2.18 -5.08 2.67
N ILE A 41 -2.04 -4.13 3.58
CA ILE A 41 -1.22 -4.25 4.79
C ILE A 41 -2.13 -4.50 5.99
N ILE A 42 -1.94 -5.60 6.69
CA ILE A 42 -2.80 -5.97 7.82
C ILE A 42 -2.39 -5.19 9.08
N VAL A 43 -3.38 -4.58 9.74
CA VAL A 43 -3.21 -3.78 10.97
C VAL A 43 -4.05 -4.32 12.13
N HIS A 44 -5.13 -5.06 11.83
CA HIS A 44 -6.12 -5.65 12.74
C HIS A 44 -7.00 -4.64 13.48
N ASP A 45 -6.40 -3.63 14.10
CA ASP A 45 -7.11 -2.60 14.85
C ASP A 45 -7.61 -1.46 13.95
N THR A 46 -8.90 -1.14 14.06
CA THR A 46 -9.54 -0.12 13.21
C THR A 46 -9.02 1.28 13.50
N ALA A 47 -8.89 1.66 14.78
CA ALA A 47 -8.43 3.00 15.14
C ALA A 47 -6.99 3.23 14.67
N LYS A 48 -6.12 2.22 14.86
CA LYS A 48 -4.74 2.20 14.39
C LYS A 48 -4.66 2.32 12.87
N ALA A 49 -5.48 1.57 12.11
CA ALA A 49 -5.49 1.65 10.65
C ALA A 49 -5.91 3.04 10.14
N ILE A 50 -6.90 3.67 10.77
CA ILE A 50 -7.35 5.03 10.41
C ILE A 50 -6.28 6.08 10.77
N ALA A 51 -5.67 5.99 11.96
CA ALA A 51 -4.61 6.90 12.38
C ALA A 51 -3.36 6.79 11.48
N MET A 52 -2.93 5.57 11.14
CA MET A 52 -1.83 5.33 10.20
C MET A 52 -2.13 5.92 8.82
N SER A 53 -3.37 5.79 8.34
CA SER A 53 -3.80 6.35 7.05
C SER A 53 -3.71 7.88 7.03
N GLN A 54 -4.20 8.55 8.07
CA GLN A 54 -4.08 10.00 8.22
C GLN A 54 -2.61 10.43 8.27
N ARG A 55 -1.80 9.69 9.04
CA ARG A 55 -0.38 9.99 9.19
C ARG A 55 0.41 9.82 7.89
N LEU A 56 0.14 8.77 7.10
CA LEU A 56 0.76 8.62 5.78
C LEU A 56 0.40 9.78 4.85
N LEU A 57 -0.84 10.27 4.90
CA LEU A 57 -1.25 11.43 4.11
C LEU A 57 -0.45 12.68 4.49
N GLU A 58 -0.22 12.93 5.77
CA GLU A 58 0.66 14.02 6.24
C GLU A 58 2.11 13.88 5.75
N LEU A 59 2.57 12.63 5.60
CA LEU A 59 3.89 12.30 5.05
C LEU A 59 3.92 12.31 3.51
N GLY A 60 2.82 12.69 2.85
CA GLY A 60 2.71 12.79 1.40
C GLY A 60 2.30 11.51 0.67
N ALA A 61 1.96 10.44 1.40
CA ALA A 61 1.52 9.17 0.84
C ALA A 61 0.01 8.95 1.04
N PHE A 62 -0.78 9.03 -0.02
CA PHE A 62 -2.22 8.80 0.07
C PHE A 62 -2.56 7.30 0.09
N VAL A 63 -2.73 6.73 1.28
CA VAL A 63 -3.14 5.34 1.52
C VAL A 63 -4.34 5.32 2.44
N ILE A 64 -5.38 4.56 2.07
CA ILE A 64 -6.64 4.49 2.84
C ILE A 64 -6.61 3.31 3.81
N GLY A 65 -6.91 3.58 5.08
CA GLY A 65 -7.22 2.57 6.09
C GLY A 65 -8.68 2.15 6.03
N PHE A 66 -8.92 0.84 6.05
CA PHE A 66 -10.25 0.25 6.18
C PHE A 66 -10.37 -0.47 7.51
N GLY A 67 -11.51 -0.29 8.17
CA GLY A 67 -11.91 -1.01 9.38
C GLY A 67 -13.40 -1.33 9.34
N TYR A 68 -13.93 -1.81 10.46
CA TYR A 68 -15.36 -2.10 10.59
C TYR A 68 -16.22 -0.84 10.32
N PRO A 69 -17.36 -0.93 9.59
CA PRO A 69 -18.02 -2.14 9.05
C PRO A 69 -17.62 -2.50 7.62
N VAL A 70 -16.64 -1.81 7.03
CA VAL A 70 -16.23 -2.05 5.64
C VAL A 70 -15.48 -3.38 5.49
N VAL A 71 -14.75 -3.78 6.55
CA VAL A 71 -14.12 -5.10 6.70
C VAL A 71 -14.55 -5.71 8.03
N PRO A 72 -14.49 -7.05 8.19
CA PRO A 72 -14.78 -7.69 9.48
C PRO A 72 -13.95 -7.10 10.63
N GLU A 73 -14.50 -7.17 11.85
CA GLU A 73 -13.74 -6.79 13.05
C GLU A 73 -12.46 -7.63 13.16
N GLY A 74 -11.36 -6.99 13.56
CA GLY A 74 -10.04 -7.64 13.64
C GLY A 74 -9.32 -7.80 12.29
N GLU A 75 -9.92 -7.38 11.17
CA GLU A 75 -9.30 -7.40 9.83
C GLU A 75 -9.01 -6.00 9.27
N ALA A 76 -8.85 -4.99 10.14
CA ALA A 76 -8.50 -3.66 9.69
C ALA A 76 -7.16 -3.68 8.93
N ARG A 77 -7.08 -2.89 7.85
CA ARG A 77 -5.94 -2.92 6.91
C ARG A 77 -5.76 -1.60 6.19
N LEU A 78 -4.52 -1.28 5.83
CA LEU A 78 -4.22 -0.23 4.86
C LEU A 78 -4.30 -0.81 3.45
N ARG A 79 -5.00 -0.12 2.54
CA ARG A 79 -5.12 -0.51 1.13
C ARG A 79 -4.20 0.36 0.28
N VAL A 80 -3.00 -0.13 0.02
CA VAL A 80 -2.08 0.50 -0.94
C VAL A 80 -2.53 0.10 -2.35
N GLN A 81 -2.66 1.10 -3.24
CA GLN A 81 -3.11 0.89 -4.61
C GLN A 81 -2.04 1.39 -5.56
N ILE A 82 -1.49 0.50 -6.38
CA ILE A 82 -0.39 0.81 -7.27
C ILE A 82 -0.94 1.10 -8.67
N SER A 83 -0.36 2.10 -9.33
CA SER A 83 -0.64 2.48 -10.70
C SER A 83 0.59 2.27 -11.57
N ALA A 84 0.36 2.04 -12.86
CA ALA A 84 1.40 2.10 -13.88
C ALA A 84 2.03 3.50 -13.99
N ALA A 85 1.41 4.54 -13.45
CA ALA A 85 1.95 5.90 -13.45
C ALA A 85 2.91 6.19 -12.29
N HIS A 86 3.03 5.29 -11.30
CA HIS A 86 4.04 5.47 -10.26
C HIS A 86 5.44 5.27 -10.83
N GLU A 87 6.38 6.01 -10.25
CA GLU A 87 7.80 6.00 -10.57
C GLU A 87 8.55 5.51 -9.33
N ALA A 88 9.83 5.19 -9.46
CA ALA A 88 10.63 4.65 -8.36
C ALA A 88 10.58 5.56 -7.11
N GLU A 89 10.64 6.88 -7.31
CA GLU A 89 10.58 7.89 -6.24
C GLU A 89 9.25 7.84 -5.47
N HIS A 90 8.13 7.56 -6.15
CA HIS A 90 6.82 7.41 -5.49
C HIS A 90 6.80 6.16 -4.59
N LEU A 91 7.44 5.06 -5.01
CA LEU A 91 7.52 3.83 -4.23
C LEU A 91 8.50 3.97 -3.04
N GLU A 92 9.57 4.74 -3.23
CA GLU A 92 10.51 5.10 -2.15
C GLU A 92 9.84 6.00 -1.11
N ALA A 93 9.06 6.99 -1.53
CA ALA A 93 8.28 7.85 -0.64
C ALA A 93 7.28 7.03 0.19
N LEU A 94 6.56 6.09 -0.44
CA LEU A 94 5.68 5.15 0.26
C LEU A 94 6.46 4.35 1.33
N THR A 95 7.58 3.75 0.95
CA THR A 95 8.38 2.90 1.83
C THR A 95 8.97 3.70 2.99
N SER A 96 9.41 4.93 2.74
CA SER A 96 9.89 5.86 3.77
C SER A 96 8.79 6.25 4.74
N GLY A 97 7.60 6.59 4.25
CA GLY A 97 6.43 6.87 5.10
C GLY A 97 6.02 5.68 5.96
N LEU A 98 6.04 4.46 5.40
CA LEU A 98 5.79 3.23 6.15
C LEU A 98 6.85 2.99 7.23
N ARG A 99 8.14 3.22 6.93
CA ARG A 99 9.21 3.09 7.93
C ARG A 99 9.00 4.03 9.11
N GLN A 100 8.57 5.26 8.85
CA GLN A 100 8.23 6.23 9.89
C GLN A 100 7.01 5.77 10.70
N LEU A 101 5.93 5.30 10.04
CA LEU A 101 4.78 4.74 10.76
C LEU A 101 5.19 3.61 11.71
N LYS A 102 6.10 2.73 11.29
CA LYS A 102 6.54 1.62 12.12
C LYS A 102 7.30 2.06 13.37
N GLN A 103 7.95 3.22 13.33
CA GLN A 103 8.58 3.82 14.52
C GLN A 103 7.55 4.47 15.46
N GLU A 104 6.51 5.08 14.89
CA GLU A 104 5.48 5.81 15.65
C GLU A 104 4.40 4.88 16.25
N PHE A 105 4.07 3.78 15.57
CA PHE A 105 2.98 2.86 15.91
C PHE A 105 3.42 1.41 16.17
N GLY A 106 4.72 1.14 16.08
CA GLY A 106 5.32 -0.17 16.33
C GLY A 106 5.24 -0.61 17.78
#